data_AF-A0A4Q5R8A1-F1
#
_entry.id   AF-A0A4Q5R8A1-F1
#
_cell.length_a   1.000
_cell.length_b   1.000
_cell.length_c   1.000
_cell.angle_alpha   90.00
_cell.angle_beta   90.00
_cell.angle_gamma   90.00
#
_symmetry.space_group_name_H-M   'P 1'
#
loop_
_entity.id
_entity.type
_entity.pdbx_description
1 polymer ?
#
loop_
_entity_poly.entity_id
_entity_poly.type
_entity_poly.pdbx_seq_one_letter_code
_entity_poly.pdbx_strand_id
1 'polypeptide(L)' 'MLLHIVARGKIGRSPEADLVDRYLKRIGWPTRITELPDSGGKVPP' A
#
# COMPACT_ATOMS: atom_id res chain seq x y z
N MET A 1 1.90 17.87 -1.82
CA MET A 1 0.85 16.90 -2.23
C MET A 1 1.19 15.53 -1.63
N LEU A 2 0.21 14.82 -1.08
CA LEU A 2 0.37 13.47 -0.53
C LEU A 2 -0.18 12.46 -1.55
N LEU A 3 0.64 11.51 -1.97
CA LEU A 3 0.19 10.38 -2.79
C LEU A 3 -0.30 9.27 -1.86
N HIS A 4 -1.62 9.11 -1.76
CA HIS A 4 -2.24 8.05 -0.96
C HIS A 4 -2.64 6.87 -1.86
N ILE A 5 -1.99 5.73 -1.66
CA ILE A 5 -2.25 4.47 -2.35
C ILE A 5 -3.12 3.60 -1.45
N VAL A 6 -4.30 3.20 -1.94
CA VAL A 6 -5.20 2.27 -1.25
C VAL A 6 -5.24 0.98 -2.04
N ALA A 7 -4.79 -0.12 -1.44
CA ALA A 7 -4.74 -1.43 -2.06
C ALA A 7 -5.61 -2.43 -1.28
N ARG A 8 -6.19 -3.40 -1.97
CA ARG A 8 -6.84 -4.56 -1.33
C ARG A 8 -5.84 -5.70 -1.22
N GLY A 9 -5.87 -6.41 -0.11
CA GLY A 9 -4.95 -7.48 0.21
C GLY A 9 -3.65 -6.98 0.83
N LYS A 10 -2.61 -7.82 0.78
CA LYS A 10 -1.35 -7.62 1.52
C LYS A 10 -0.22 -7.22 0.58
N ILE A 11 -0.24 -5.97 0.09
CA ILE A 11 0.77 -5.48 -0.86
C ILE A 11 2.19 -5.58 -0.28
N GLY A 12 2.37 -5.30 1.01
CA GLY A 12 3.66 -5.42 1.70
C GLY A 12 4.04 -6.83 2.15
N ARG A 13 3.19 -7.85 1.95
CA ARG A 13 3.46 -9.25 2.32
C ARG A 13 3.20 -10.22 1.17
N SER A 14 3.24 -9.68 -0.05
CA SER A 14 3.08 -10.40 -1.30
C SER A 14 4.46 -10.75 -1.89
N PRO A 15 4.55 -11.67 -2.87
CA PRO A 15 5.75 -11.88 -3.67
C PRO A 15 6.30 -10.59 -4.31
N GLU A 16 5.45 -9.59 -4.54
CA GLU A 16 5.78 -8.30 -5.13
C GLU A 16 6.27 -7.25 -4.12
N ALA A 17 6.35 -7.58 -2.82
CA ALA A 17 6.70 -6.61 -1.76
C ALA A 17 8.05 -5.91 -2.01
N ASP A 18 9.07 -6.65 -2.45
CA ASP A 18 10.40 -6.09 -2.76
C ASP A 18 10.37 -5.13 -3.95
N LEU A 19 9.48 -5.39 -4.91
CA LEU A 19 9.27 -4.51 -6.06
C LEU A 19 8.58 -3.23 -5.58
N VAL A 20 7.54 -3.35 -4.77
CA VAL A 20 6.80 -2.21 -4.20
C VAL A 20 7.73 -1.30 -3.39
N ASP A 21 8.54 -1.85 -2.49
CA ASP A 21 9.53 -1.07 -1.72
C ASP A 21 10.55 -0.36 -2.62
N ARG A 22 11.06 -1.05 -3.65
CA ARG A 22 12.01 -0.46 -4.61
C ARG A 22 11.43 0.74 -5.35
N TYR A 23 10.17 0.67 -5.77
CA TYR A 23 9.54 1.75 -6.52
C TYR A 23 9.02 2.86 -5.61
N LEU A 24 8.61 2.57 -4.37
CA LEU A 24 8.26 3.59 -3.39
C LEU A 24 9.42 4.56 -3.13
N LYS A 25 10.64 4.03 -3.04
CA LYS A 25 11.87 4.83 -2.90
C LYS A 25 12.14 5.79 -4.06
N ARG A 26 11.52 5.59 -5.21
CA ARG A 26 11.66 6.46 -6.40
C ARG A 26 10.64 7.61 -6.41
N ILE A 27 9.60 7.54 -5.58
CA ILE A 27 8.57 8.56 -5.53
C ILE A 27 9.10 9.73 -4.71
N GLY A 28 9.31 10.88 -5.36
CA GLY A 28 9.86 12.09 -4.73
C GLY A 28 8.86 12.89 -3.90
N TRP A 29 7.63 12.39 -3.73
CA TRP A 29 6.57 13.05 -2.96
C TRP A 29 6.24 12.22 -1.72
N PRO A 30 5.72 12.84 -0.64
CA PRO A 30 5.19 12.09 0.49
C PRO A 30 4.18 11.03 0.02
N THR A 31 4.41 9.78 0.40
CA THR A 31 3.55 8.64 0.05
C THR A 31 2.98 7.98 1.30
N ARG A 32 1.71 7.57 1.23
CA ARG A 32 1.04 6.76 2.26
C ARG A 32 0.40 5.55 1.58
N ILE A 33 0.58 4.37 2.15
CA ILE A 33 -0.08 3.16 1.70
C ILE A 33 -1.09 2.72 2.76
N THR A 34 -2.26 2.27 2.32
CA THR A 34 -3.28 1.66 3.18
C THR A 34 -3.75 0.37 2.55
N GLU A 35 -3.63 -0.72 3.31
CA GLU A 35 -4.08 -2.05 2.92
C GLU A 35 -5.50 -2.29 3.46
N LEU A 36 -6.42 -2.63 2.58
CA LEU A 36 -7.77 -3.07 2.90
C LEU A 36 -7.82 -4.59 2.90
N PRO A 37 -8.60 -5.22 3.79
CA PRO A 37 -8.73 -6.67 3.82
C PRO A 37 -9.33 -7.23 2.52
N ASP A 38 -8.89 -8.43 2.12
CA ASP A 38 -9.32 -9.12 0.90
C ASP A 38 -10.83 -9.46 0.89
N SER A 39 -11.37 -9.79 2.06
CA SER A 39 -12.79 -10.07 2.27
C SER A 39 -13.41 -8.99 3.14
N GLY A 40 -14.63 -8.57 2.80
CA GLY A 40 -15.35 -7.48 3.47
C GLY A 40 -15.36 -7.63 4.99
N GLY A 41 -14.54 -6.82 5.64
CA GLY A 41 -14.44 -6.71 7.09
C GLY A 41 -14.30 -5.23 7.43
N LYS A 42 -15.13 -4.77 8.37
CA LYS A 42 -15.30 -3.36 8.80
C LYS A 42 -14.02 -2.52 8.64
N VAL A 43 -14.16 -1.36 8.02
CA VAL A 43 -13.15 -0.31 8.03
C VAL A 43 -12.76 -0.06 9.50
N PRO A 44 -11.49 -0.24 9.90
CA PRO A 44 -11.08 0.06 11.26
C PRO A 44 -11.26 1.57 11.52
N PRO A 45 -11.66 1.97 12.74
CA PRO A 45 -11.77 3.38 13.12
C PRO A 45 -10.42 4.09 13.08
#